data_AF-D6KA99-F1
#
_entry.id   AF-D6KA99-F1
#
_cell.length_a   1.000
_cell.length_b   1.000
_cell.length_c   1.000
_cell.angle_alpha   90.00
_cell.angle_beta   90.00
_cell.angle_gamma   90.00
#
_symmetry.space_group_name_H-M   'P 1'
#
loop_
_entity.id
_entity.type
_entity.pdbx_description
1 polymer ?
#
loop_
_entity_poly.entity_id
_entity_poly.type
_entity_poly.pdbx_seq_one_letter_code
_entity_poly.pdbx_strand_id
1 'polypeptide(L)'
;MPTPPPTGPDRPDGPGITDSSNSPSSSAAPGTVRPGGRTARVREAVLDAAGDVLAEAGFEGLDLADIARRAGVGKTTVYRRWGTPAGLAADLLEDMAAQSVPRARTGSLAEDLRANARLVVKTLTDPRQGRLFRALIAASLCDPQTAEALHRFYAVRVEEWAGCVTDAVGRGELPAGTDARAVVSAVSAPLYYSLLNTGEPLDEAAADRAAAAALAAARAGAY
;
A
#
# COMPACT_ATOMS: atom_id res chain seq x y z
N MET A 1 -39.90 -24.44 -47.84
CA MET A 1 -38.96 -25.37 -48.51
C MET A 1 -37.76 -25.59 -47.59
N PRO A 2 -37.27 -26.82 -47.33
CA PRO A 2 -37.93 -28.11 -47.07
C PRO A 2 -37.63 -28.61 -45.61
N THR A 3 -38.64 -29.04 -44.84
CA THR A 3 -38.93 -30.45 -44.40
C THR A 3 -37.76 -31.29 -43.84
N PRO A 4 -37.82 -31.78 -42.57
CA PRO A 4 -37.09 -32.95 -42.04
C PRO A 4 -38.00 -34.22 -42.08
N PRO A 5 -37.70 -35.37 -41.41
CA PRO A 5 -36.51 -36.24 -41.22
C PRO A 5 -36.78 -37.62 -41.94
N PRO A 6 -36.32 -38.86 -41.56
CA PRO A 6 -36.28 -39.50 -40.22
C PRO A 6 -35.03 -40.37 -39.87
N THR A 7 -34.66 -40.42 -38.60
CA THR A 7 -33.88 -41.53 -38.00
C THR A 7 -34.85 -42.41 -37.21
N GLY A 8 -34.91 -43.69 -37.58
CA GLY A 8 -35.75 -44.70 -36.95
C GLY A 8 -35.26 -45.10 -35.54
N PRO A 9 -36.13 -45.74 -34.73
CA PRO A 9 -35.82 -46.14 -33.37
C PRO A 9 -35.32 -47.59 -33.33
N ASP A 10 -34.46 -47.90 -32.36
CA ASP A 10 -34.49 -49.25 -31.76
C ASP A 10 -33.95 -49.22 -30.30
N ARG A 11 -34.81 -49.68 -29.42
CA ARG A 11 -34.60 -50.18 -28.04
C ARG A 11 -35.06 -51.66 -28.14
N PRO A 12 -34.63 -52.63 -27.30
CA PRO A 12 -34.70 -52.49 -25.84
C PRO A 12 -33.81 -53.44 -24.95
N ASP A 13 -33.99 -53.26 -23.63
CA ASP A 13 -33.99 -54.23 -22.50
C ASP A 13 -32.71 -54.88 -21.90
N GLY A 14 -32.66 -54.84 -20.55
CA GLY A 14 -31.62 -55.31 -19.60
C GLY A 14 -31.60 -56.83 -19.33
N PRO A 15 -31.40 -57.39 -18.09
CA PRO A 15 -31.33 -56.83 -16.73
C PRO A 15 -30.27 -57.49 -15.77
N GLY A 16 -30.28 -57.17 -14.45
CA GLY A 16 -29.76 -58.00 -13.32
C GLY A 16 -28.54 -57.43 -12.53
N ILE A 17 -28.68 -56.84 -11.32
CA ILE A 17 -28.80 -57.38 -9.94
C ILE A 17 -27.45 -57.76 -9.24
N THR A 18 -27.17 -57.04 -8.13
CA THR A 18 -26.25 -57.26 -6.96
C THR A 18 -24.75 -57.41 -7.24
N ASP A 19 -23.80 -56.84 -6.48
CA ASP A 19 -23.62 -56.92 -5.03
C ASP A 19 -22.58 -55.87 -4.52
N SER A 20 -22.73 -55.53 -3.25
CA SER A 20 -21.82 -54.98 -2.24
C SER A 20 -20.43 -54.39 -2.58
N SER A 21 -20.17 -53.27 -1.88
CA SER A 21 -18.90 -52.88 -1.25
C SER A 21 -17.68 -52.68 -2.15
N ASN A 22 -17.39 -51.40 -2.47
CA ASN A 22 -16.05 -50.87 -2.24
C ASN A 22 -16.09 -49.34 -2.18
N SER A 23 -15.83 -48.77 -1.01
CA SER A 23 -15.50 -47.36 -0.87
C SER A 23 -14.10 -47.12 -1.42
N PRO A 24 -13.89 -46.20 -2.38
CA PRO A 24 -12.60 -45.57 -2.55
C PRO A 24 -12.60 -44.29 -1.72
N SER A 25 -11.64 -44.22 -0.81
CA SER A 25 -11.14 -42.99 -0.20
C SER A 25 -11.11 -41.85 -1.21
N SER A 26 -11.84 -40.77 -0.92
CA SER A 26 -11.67 -39.49 -1.61
C SER A 26 -10.30 -38.92 -1.24
N SER A 27 -9.27 -39.34 -1.98
CA SER A 27 -7.98 -38.68 -2.02
C SER A 27 -8.18 -37.28 -2.62
N ALA A 28 -8.18 -36.25 -1.77
CA ALA A 28 -8.07 -34.88 -2.26
C ALA A 28 -6.74 -34.74 -3.01
N ALA A 29 -6.82 -34.40 -4.30
CA ALA A 29 -5.66 -34.25 -5.17
C ALA A 29 -4.76 -33.09 -4.66
N PRO A 30 -3.44 -33.31 -4.44
CA PRO A 30 -2.53 -32.23 -4.11
C PRO A 30 -2.10 -31.53 -5.40
N GLY A 31 -2.64 -30.33 -5.64
CA GLY A 31 -2.10 -29.47 -6.69
C GLY A 31 -3.09 -28.49 -7.28
N THR A 32 -3.21 -27.31 -6.66
CA THR A 32 -3.28 -26.03 -7.39
C THR A 32 -2.79 -24.91 -6.47
N VAL A 33 -1.53 -24.96 -6.02
CA VAL A 33 -0.89 -23.70 -5.61
C VAL A 33 -0.68 -22.91 -6.90
N ARG A 34 -1.54 -21.91 -7.12
CA ARG A 34 -1.39 -20.96 -8.23
C ARG A 34 0.05 -20.44 -8.26
N PRO A 35 0.67 -20.22 -9.44
CA PRO A 35 2.07 -19.80 -9.57
C PRO A 35 2.46 -18.52 -8.80
N GLY A 36 1.47 -17.73 -8.35
CA GLY A 36 1.68 -16.53 -7.53
C GLY A 36 1.91 -16.78 -6.04
N GLY A 37 1.50 -17.92 -5.47
CA GLY A 37 1.48 -18.10 -4.01
C GLY A 37 2.87 -18.11 -3.36
N ARG A 38 3.83 -18.81 -3.97
CA ARG A 38 5.22 -18.86 -3.47
C ARG A 38 5.97 -17.56 -3.77
N THR A 39 5.76 -16.99 -4.95
CA THR A 39 6.44 -15.76 -5.40
C THR A 39 5.98 -14.52 -4.62
N ALA A 40 4.70 -14.46 -4.25
CA ALA A 40 4.14 -13.41 -3.40
C ALA A 40 4.71 -13.51 -1.97
N ARG A 41 4.68 -14.69 -1.35
CA ARG A 41 5.27 -14.90 -0.01
C ARG A 41 6.76 -14.58 0.04
N VAL A 42 7.51 -14.92 -1.02
CA VAL A 42 8.92 -14.54 -1.14
C VAL A 42 9.09 -13.02 -1.27
N ARG A 43 8.19 -12.33 -1.97
CA ARG A 43 8.23 -10.85 -2.04
C ARG A 43 8.01 -10.26 -0.65
N GLU A 44 6.92 -10.64 -0.01
CA GLU A 44 6.50 -10.20 1.33
C GLU A 44 7.63 -10.37 2.35
N ALA A 45 8.19 -11.58 2.46
CA ALA A 45 9.29 -11.85 3.40
C ALA A 45 10.55 -11.00 3.14
N VAL A 46 10.86 -10.68 1.89
CA VAL A 46 12.01 -9.82 1.55
C VAL A 46 11.69 -8.36 1.85
N LEU A 47 10.48 -7.89 1.56
CA LEU A 47 10.05 -6.51 1.86
C LEU A 47 9.97 -6.26 3.36
N ASP A 48 9.48 -7.23 4.14
CA ASP A 48 9.46 -7.16 5.61
C ASP A 48 10.89 -7.04 6.15
N ALA A 49 11.79 -7.92 5.71
CA ALA A 49 13.19 -7.87 6.11
C ALA A 49 13.86 -6.54 5.68
N ALA A 50 13.52 -6.01 4.51
CA ALA A 50 14.02 -4.71 4.04
C ALA A 50 13.54 -3.56 4.92
N GLY A 51 12.27 -3.56 5.28
CA GLY A 51 11.68 -2.57 6.19
C GLY A 51 12.33 -2.60 7.58
N ASP A 52 12.61 -3.80 8.10
CA ASP A 52 13.31 -3.95 9.38
C ASP A 52 14.74 -3.42 9.31
N VAL A 53 15.52 -3.78 8.28
CA VAL A 53 16.89 -3.27 8.10
C VAL A 53 16.91 -1.76 7.91
N LEU A 54 16.00 -1.20 7.12
CA LEU A 54 15.88 0.25 6.94
C LEU A 54 15.56 0.97 8.26
N ALA A 55 14.69 0.39 9.08
CA ALA A 55 14.34 0.95 10.38
C ALA A 55 15.46 0.79 11.43
N GLU A 56 16.32 -0.23 11.31
CA GLU A 56 17.42 -0.52 12.24
C GLU A 56 18.72 0.23 11.88
N ALA A 57 19.09 0.20 10.61
CA ALA A 57 20.43 0.58 10.12
C ALA A 57 20.39 1.66 9.02
N GLY A 58 19.21 2.15 8.63
CA GLY A 58 19.06 3.13 7.57
C GLY A 58 19.37 2.57 6.18
N PHE A 59 19.39 3.47 5.18
CA PHE A 59 19.63 3.07 3.78
C PHE A 59 21.05 2.59 3.53
N GLU A 60 22.05 3.17 4.20
CA GLU A 60 23.46 2.75 4.08
C GLU A 60 23.70 1.31 4.58
N GLY A 61 22.88 0.83 5.51
CA GLY A 61 22.94 -0.53 6.03
C GLY A 61 22.22 -1.57 5.16
N LEU A 62 21.59 -1.17 4.04
CA LEU A 62 20.78 -2.06 3.23
C LEU A 62 21.64 -2.93 2.30
N ASP A 63 21.91 -4.17 2.72
CA ASP A 63 22.65 -5.18 1.93
C ASP A 63 21.75 -6.34 1.48
N LEU A 64 21.71 -6.60 0.16
CA LEU A 64 20.84 -7.65 -0.41
C LEU A 64 21.21 -9.08 0.06
N ALA A 65 22.46 -9.33 0.47
CA ALA A 65 22.83 -10.64 1.00
C ALA A 65 22.30 -10.84 2.42
N ASP A 66 22.38 -9.80 3.26
CA ASP A 66 21.78 -9.80 4.59
C ASP A 66 20.26 -9.94 4.53
N ILE A 67 19.61 -9.22 3.62
CA ILE A 67 18.16 -9.35 3.38
C ILE A 67 17.80 -10.78 2.97
N ALA A 68 18.52 -11.37 2.02
CA ALA A 68 18.29 -12.76 1.61
C ALA A 68 18.37 -13.73 2.79
N ARG A 69 19.38 -13.55 3.65
CA ARG A 69 19.57 -14.34 4.88
C ARG A 69 18.42 -14.15 5.86
N ARG A 70 18.00 -12.91 6.16
CA ARG A 70 16.89 -12.59 7.08
C ARG A 70 15.55 -13.13 6.57
N ALA A 71 15.28 -13.00 5.27
CA ALA A 71 14.05 -13.47 4.64
C ALA A 71 14.00 -15.00 4.44
N GLY A 72 15.11 -15.72 4.67
CA GLY A 72 15.20 -17.16 4.42
C GLY A 72 15.11 -17.52 2.92
N VAL A 73 15.57 -16.62 2.04
CA VAL A 73 15.49 -16.76 0.57
C VAL A 73 16.89 -16.84 -0.03
N GLY A 74 17.06 -17.60 -1.11
CA GLY A 74 18.37 -17.69 -1.79
C GLY A 74 18.83 -16.35 -2.36
N LYS A 75 20.11 -16.01 -2.15
CA LYS A 75 20.73 -14.75 -2.61
C LYS A 75 20.47 -14.46 -4.10
N THR A 76 20.65 -15.46 -4.96
CA THR A 76 20.38 -15.33 -6.41
C THR A 76 18.95 -14.90 -6.73
N THR A 77 17.96 -15.32 -5.93
CA THR A 77 16.56 -14.92 -6.10
C THR A 77 16.36 -13.44 -5.79
N VAL A 78 17.00 -12.93 -4.74
CA VAL A 78 16.93 -11.50 -4.37
C VAL A 78 17.60 -10.63 -5.42
N TYR A 79 18.84 -10.96 -5.79
CA TYR A 79 19.60 -10.20 -6.78
C TYR A 79 18.92 -10.19 -8.15
N ARG A 80 18.36 -11.33 -8.59
CA ARG A 80 17.64 -11.41 -9.88
C ARG A 80 16.40 -10.52 -9.91
N ARG A 81 15.70 -10.36 -8.78
CA ARG A 81 14.41 -9.67 -8.74
C ARG A 81 14.54 -8.17 -8.48
N TRP A 82 15.39 -7.77 -7.53
CA TRP A 82 15.50 -6.38 -7.13
C TRP A 82 16.78 -5.71 -7.67
N GLY A 83 17.81 -6.47 -8.00
CA GLY A 83 19.07 -5.97 -8.56
C GLY A 83 19.94 -5.21 -7.55
N THR A 84 19.40 -4.15 -6.97
CA THR A 84 20.08 -3.19 -6.09
C THR A 84 19.30 -2.92 -4.80
N PRO A 85 19.95 -2.42 -3.74
CA PRO A 85 19.25 -1.93 -2.54
C PRO A 85 18.20 -0.85 -2.85
N ALA A 86 18.49 0.04 -3.80
CA ALA A 86 17.55 1.03 -4.32
C ALA A 86 16.30 0.39 -4.97
N GLY A 87 16.49 -0.62 -5.82
CA GLY A 87 15.37 -1.34 -6.43
C GLY A 87 14.49 -2.07 -5.40
N LEU A 88 15.08 -2.54 -4.30
CA LEU A 88 14.35 -3.10 -3.17
C LEU A 88 13.58 -2.04 -2.37
N ALA A 89 14.20 -0.89 -2.10
CA ALA A 89 13.53 0.24 -1.45
C ALA A 89 12.36 0.79 -2.29
N ALA A 90 12.51 0.82 -3.62
CA ALA A 90 11.45 1.20 -4.54
C ALA A 90 10.25 0.21 -4.49
N ASP A 91 10.50 -1.10 -4.52
CA ASP A 91 9.42 -2.12 -4.42
C ASP A 91 8.73 -2.09 -3.04
N LEU A 92 9.47 -1.78 -1.97
CA LEU A 92 8.89 -1.54 -0.65
C LEU A 92 7.95 -0.32 -0.65
N LEU A 93 8.35 0.78 -1.27
CA LEU A 93 7.51 1.98 -1.40
C LEU A 93 6.25 1.71 -2.23
N GLU A 94 6.35 0.91 -3.28
CA GLU A 94 5.20 0.47 -4.08
C GLU A 94 4.23 -0.39 -3.27
N ASP A 95 4.75 -1.30 -2.44
CA ASP A 95 3.94 -2.10 -1.53
C ASP A 95 3.23 -1.24 -0.48
N MET A 96 3.96 -0.29 0.14
CA MET A 96 3.42 0.65 1.11
C MET A 96 2.35 1.57 0.50
N ALA A 97 2.47 1.92 -0.78
CA ALA A 97 1.47 2.69 -1.51
C ALA A 97 0.20 1.87 -1.74
N ALA A 98 0.35 0.61 -2.17
CA ALA A 98 -0.77 -0.32 -2.39
C ALA A 98 -1.54 -0.65 -1.09
N GLN A 99 -0.86 -0.61 0.05
CA GLN A 99 -1.43 -0.85 1.38
C GLN A 99 -1.84 0.45 2.10
N SER A 100 -1.89 1.60 1.40
CA SER A 100 -2.28 2.85 2.03
C SER A 100 -3.69 2.76 2.63
N VAL A 101 -3.82 3.24 3.87
CA VAL A 101 -5.09 3.24 4.62
C VAL A 101 -6.07 4.23 3.99
N PRO A 102 -7.36 3.88 3.84
CA PRO A 102 -8.39 4.79 3.36
C PRO A 102 -8.51 6.05 4.23
N ARG A 103 -8.93 7.16 3.62
CA ARG A 103 -9.15 8.42 4.34
C ARG A 103 -10.30 8.32 5.35
N ALA A 104 -10.29 9.23 6.32
CA ALA A 104 -11.46 9.49 7.15
C ALA A 104 -12.62 10.06 6.30
N ARG A 105 -13.85 9.77 6.74
CA ARG A 105 -15.09 10.25 6.13
C ARG A 105 -16.07 10.67 7.21
N THR A 106 -15.70 11.65 8.03
CA THR A 106 -16.55 12.06 9.17
C THR A 106 -17.71 12.96 8.76
N GLY A 107 -17.64 13.55 7.56
CA GLY A 107 -18.61 14.55 7.10
C GLY A 107 -18.22 15.99 7.47
N SER A 108 -17.06 16.19 8.10
CA SER A 108 -16.50 17.49 8.46
C SER A 108 -15.07 17.60 7.96
N LEU A 109 -14.78 18.58 7.11
CA LEU A 109 -13.43 18.77 6.60
C LEU A 109 -12.42 18.98 7.72
N ALA A 110 -12.80 19.71 8.76
CA ALA A 110 -11.94 19.99 9.90
C ALA A 110 -11.52 18.71 10.65
N GLU A 111 -12.44 17.77 10.79
CA GLU A 111 -12.17 16.49 11.44
C GLU A 111 -11.38 15.55 10.54
N ASP A 112 -11.70 15.50 9.25
CA ASP A 112 -10.95 14.69 8.28
C ASP A 112 -9.48 15.14 8.19
N LEU A 113 -9.20 16.44 8.06
CA LEU A 113 -7.83 16.97 8.03
C LEU A 113 -7.09 16.74 9.35
N ARG A 114 -7.79 16.82 10.50
CA ARG A 114 -7.21 16.51 11.81
C ARG A 114 -6.86 15.02 11.92
N ALA A 115 -7.75 14.14 11.47
CA ALA A 115 -7.51 12.69 11.45
C ALA A 115 -6.28 12.36 10.58
N ASN A 116 -6.14 13.01 9.43
CA ASN A 116 -4.95 12.88 8.58
C ASN A 116 -3.68 13.29 9.34
N ALA A 117 -3.67 14.51 9.90
CA ALA A 117 -2.51 15.06 10.58
C ALA A 117 -2.07 14.18 11.76
N ARG A 118 -3.03 13.69 12.55
CA ARG A 118 -2.75 12.79 13.68
C ARG A 118 -2.24 11.43 13.23
N LEU A 119 -2.75 10.89 12.12
CA LEU A 119 -2.22 9.65 11.53
C LEU A 119 -0.76 9.82 11.09
N VAL A 120 -0.43 10.97 10.49
CA VAL A 120 0.95 11.31 10.11
C VAL A 120 1.83 11.42 11.34
N VAL A 121 1.45 12.19 12.36
CA VAL A 121 2.21 12.29 13.62
C VAL A 121 2.42 10.91 14.26
N LYS A 122 1.35 10.11 14.40
CA LYS A 122 1.45 8.75 14.95
C LYS A 122 2.44 7.89 14.17
N THR A 123 2.43 7.98 12.85
CA THR A 123 3.33 7.20 11.98
C THR A 123 4.77 7.68 12.09
N LEU A 124 5.00 9.00 12.10
CA LEU A 124 6.34 9.58 12.14
C LEU A 124 7.01 9.49 13.52
N THR A 125 6.21 9.37 14.58
CA THR A 125 6.69 9.20 15.96
C THR A 125 6.77 7.75 16.42
N ASP A 126 6.16 6.81 15.69
CA ASP A 126 6.38 5.40 15.95
C ASP A 126 7.88 5.07 15.77
N PRO A 127 8.51 4.37 16.76
CA PRO A 127 9.94 4.13 16.71
C PRO A 127 10.40 3.42 15.44
N ARG A 128 9.63 2.45 14.92
CA ARG A 128 10.00 1.70 13.72
C ARG A 128 9.67 2.52 12.47
N GLN A 129 8.44 2.99 12.35
CA GLN A 129 7.95 3.66 11.14
C GLN A 129 8.65 5.01 10.93
N GLY A 130 8.87 5.81 11.99
CA GLY A 130 9.59 7.07 11.89
C GLY A 130 11.02 6.90 11.37
N ARG A 131 11.74 5.85 11.83
CA ARG A 131 13.08 5.51 11.31
C ARG A 131 13.02 5.02 9.87
N LEU A 132 12.04 4.18 9.53
CA LEU A 132 11.82 3.71 8.16
C LEU A 132 11.58 4.87 7.19
N PHE A 133 10.70 5.82 7.51
CA PHE A 133 10.44 6.98 6.66
C PHE A 133 11.68 7.86 6.48
N ARG A 134 12.47 8.10 7.54
CA ARG A 134 13.75 8.80 7.42
C ARG A 134 14.71 8.07 6.48
N ALA A 135 14.80 6.74 6.58
CA ALA A 135 15.65 5.93 5.71
C ALA A 135 15.21 5.96 4.25
N LEU A 136 13.90 5.88 3.98
CA LEU A 136 13.34 5.95 2.61
C LEU A 136 13.51 7.34 1.99
N ILE A 137 13.40 8.41 2.79
CA ILE A 137 13.68 9.78 2.35
C ILE A 137 15.18 9.97 2.10
N ALA A 138 16.05 9.40 2.92
CA ALA A 138 17.49 9.41 2.63
C ALA A 138 17.81 8.65 1.32
N ALA A 139 17.17 7.50 1.11
CA ALA A 139 17.34 6.70 -0.09
C ALA A 139 16.90 7.44 -1.37
N SER A 140 15.76 8.14 -1.32
CA SER A 140 15.29 8.92 -2.47
C SER A 140 16.20 10.09 -2.85
N LEU A 141 16.94 10.66 -1.89
CA LEU A 141 17.90 11.71 -2.17
C LEU A 141 19.19 11.18 -2.83
N CYS A 142 19.45 9.88 -2.72
CA CYS A 142 20.65 9.23 -3.25
C CYS A 142 20.42 8.49 -4.57
N ASP A 143 19.17 8.11 -4.87
CA ASP A 143 18.85 7.25 -6.01
C ASP A 143 17.56 7.68 -6.73
N PRO A 144 17.60 7.95 -8.06
CA PRO A 144 16.44 8.40 -8.83
C PRO A 144 15.27 7.41 -8.88
N GLN A 145 15.54 6.10 -8.91
CA GLN A 145 14.48 5.07 -8.95
C GLN A 145 13.69 5.07 -7.63
N THR A 146 14.41 5.20 -6.51
CA THR A 146 13.82 5.31 -5.18
C THR A 146 13.07 6.64 -5.03
N ALA A 147 13.59 7.73 -5.60
CA ALA A 147 12.90 9.01 -5.65
C ALA A 147 11.55 8.92 -6.37
N GLU A 148 11.53 8.31 -7.54
CA GLU A 148 10.30 8.11 -8.29
C GLU A 148 9.27 7.28 -7.51
N ALA A 149 9.71 6.19 -6.87
CA ALA A 149 8.84 5.37 -6.03
C ALA A 149 8.31 6.14 -4.81
N LEU A 150 9.13 6.98 -4.18
CA LEU A 150 8.72 7.80 -3.04
C LEU A 150 7.70 8.87 -3.47
N HIS A 151 7.91 9.51 -4.62
CA HIS A 151 6.95 10.45 -5.19
C HIS A 151 5.61 9.76 -5.50
N ARG A 152 5.65 8.55 -6.09
CA ARG A 152 4.44 7.75 -6.32
C ARG A 152 3.72 7.41 -5.01
N PHE A 153 4.45 6.99 -3.98
CA PHE A 153 3.89 6.70 -2.66
C PHE A 153 3.12 7.91 -2.10
N TYR A 154 3.73 9.10 -2.10
CA TYR A 154 3.04 10.31 -1.62
C TYR A 154 1.91 10.75 -2.55
N ALA A 155 2.04 10.58 -3.86
CA ALA A 155 0.95 10.89 -4.79
C ALA A 155 -0.30 10.05 -4.50
N VAL A 156 -0.15 8.74 -4.26
CA VAL A 156 -1.25 7.85 -3.87
C VAL A 156 -1.89 8.30 -2.56
N ARG A 157 -1.08 8.61 -1.53
CA ARG A 157 -1.62 9.08 -0.25
C ARG A 157 -2.34 10.42 -0.35
N VAL A 158 -1.76 11.37 -1.08
CA VAL A 158 -2.36 12.69 -1.28
C VAL A 158 -3.68 12.56 -2.04
N GLU A 159 -3.74 11.73 -3.08
CA GLU A 159 -4.96 11.51 -3.86
C GLU A 159 -6.08 10.87 -3.00
N GLU A 160 -5.76 9.86 -2.19
CA GLU A 160 -6.73 9.23 -1.28
C GLU A 160 -7.34 10.26 -0.33
N TRP A 161 -6.52 11.13 0.27
CA TRP A 161 -6.99 12.16 1.20
C TRP A 161 -7.62 13.38 0.50
N ALA A 162 -7.27 13.69 -0.76
CA ALA A 162 -7.86 14.79 -1.52
C ALA A 162 -9.38 14.66 -1.68
N GLY A 163 -9.91 13.43 -1.58
CA GLY A 163 -11.34 13.17 -1.53
C GLY A 163 -12.07 13.91 -0.40
N CYS A 164 -11.46 14.16 0.76
CA CYS A 164 -12.13 14.90 1.84
C CYS A 164 -12.38 16.37 1.48
N VAL A 165 -11.45 16.98 0.73
CA VAL A 165 -11.57 18.36 0.23
C VAL A 165 -12.60 18.42 -0.89
N THR A 166 -12.59 17.45 -1.80
CA THR A 166 -13.59 17.33 -2.87
C THR A 166 -15.00 17.23 -2.29
N ASP A 167 -15.20 16.39 -1.27
CA ASP A 167 -16.50 16.29 -0.60
C ASP A 167 -16.90 17.61 0.08
N ALA A 168 -15.94 18.31 0.68
CA ALA A 168 -16.17 19.59 1.37
C ALA A 168 -16.57 20.72 0.40
N VAL A 169 -15.96 20.78 -0.79
CA VAL A 169 -16.39 21.68 -1.89
C VAL A 169 -17.83 21.34 -2.29
N GLY A 170 -18.15 20.05 -2.44
CA GLY A 170 -19.51 19.59 -2.75
C GLY A 170 -20.56 19.97 -1.70
N ARG A 171 -20.15 20.10 -0.43
CA ARG A 171 -21.00 20.59 0.68
C ARG A 171 -21.03 22.12 0.81
N GLY A 172 -20.25 22.86 0.02
CA GLY A 172 -20.15 24.31 0.12
C GLY A 172 -19.33 24.80 1.32
N GLU A 173 -18.50 23.94 1.94
CA GLU A 173 -17.60 24.35 3.03
C GLU A 173 -16.37 25.12 2.54
N LEU A 174 -16.04 24.99 1.25
CA LEU A 174 -14.89 25.60 0.59
C LEU A 174 -15.29 26.26 -0.74
N PRO A 175 -14.52 27.25 -1.23
CA PRO A 175 -14.71 27.82 -2.55
C PRO A 175 -14.66 26.76 -3.67
N ALA A 176 -15.43 26.99 -4.73
CA ALA A 176 -15.32 26.19 -5.93
C ALA A 176 -13.94 26.35 -6.57
N GLY A 177 -13.32 25.24 -6.99
CA GLY A 177 -12.01 25.25 -7.64
C GLY A 177 -10.81 25.11 -6.71
N THR A 178 -11.02 24.98 -5.39
CA THR A 178 -9.93 24.71 -4.44
C THR A 178 -9.10 23.49 -4.83
N ASP A 179 -7.78 23.64 -4.90
CA ASP A 179 -6.86 22.53 -5.17
C ASP A 179 -6.80 21.56 -3.97
N ALA A 180 -7.54 20.45 -4.10
CA ALA A 180 -7.63 19.42 -3.09
C ALA A 180 -6.26 18.80 -2.72
N ARG A 181 -5.37 18.64 -3.69
CA ARG A 181 -4.04 18.05 -3.45
C ARG A 181 -3.15 19.03 -2.70
N ALA A 182 -3.24 20.32 -3.02
CA ALA A 182 -2.49 21.37 -2.32
C ALA A 182 -2.91 21.48 -0.83
N VAL A 183 -4.22 21.49 -0.55
CA VAL A 183 -4.75 21.52 0.82
C VAL A 183 -4.24 20.33 1.64
N VAL A 184 -4.33 19.11 1.12
CA VAL A 184 -3.86 17.90 1.81
C VAL A 184 -2.36 17.91 2.02
N SER A 185 -1.60 18.34 1.00
CA SER A 185 -0.14 18.45 1.10
C SER A 185 0.28 19.44 2.19
N ALA A 186 -0.44 20.56 2.31
CA ALA A 186 -0.18 21.57 3.32
C ALA A 186 -0.41 21.09 4.76
N VAL A 187 -1.22 20.05 4.97
CA VAL A 187 -1.38 19.40 6.29
C VAL A 187 -0.11 18.64 6.68
N SER A 188 0.47 17.86 5.76
CA SER A 188 1.64 17.03 6.07
C SER A 188 2.96 17.80 6.05
N ALA A 189 3.06 18.85 5.22
CA ALA A 189 4.28 19.63 5.01
C ALA A 189 4.96 20.13 6.31
N PRO A 190 4.28 20.84 7.24
CA PRO A 190 4.93 21.30 8.47
C PRO A 190 5.37 20.15 9.38
N LEU A 191 4.69 18.99 9.34
CA LEU A 191 5.05 17.81 10.12
C LEU A 191 6.36 17.17 9.59
N TYR A 192 6.51 17.08 8.27
CA TYR A 192 7.78 16.65 7.67
C TYR A 192 8.89 17.67 7.86
N TYR A 193 8.59 18.97 7.85
CA TYR A 193 9.56 20.01 8.17
C TYR A 193 10.08 19.87 9.61
N SER A 194 9.20 19.62 10.59
CA SER A 194 9.62 19.32 11.96
C SER A 194 10.45 18.03 12.04
N LEU A 195 10.07 16.99 11.29
CA LEU A 195 10.81 15.73 11.27
C LEU A 195 12.24 15.89 10.74
N LEU A 196 12.41 16.59 9.61
CA LEU A 196 13.62 16.55 8.80
C LEU A 196 14.52 17.78 8.95
N ASN A 197 13.94 18.92 9.33
CA ASN A 197 14.67 20.20 9.35
C ASN A 197 14.88 20.73 10.76
N THR A 198 13.82 20.83 11.58
CA THR A 198 13.93 21.51 12.88
C THR A 198 14.14 20.57 14.05
N GLY A 199 13.68 19.32 13.96
CA GLY A 199 13.70 18.38 15.08
C GLY A 199 12.72 18.73 16.20
N GLU A 200 11.77 19.63 15.95
CA GLU A 200 10.74 20.00 16.92
C GLU A 200 9.83 18.81 17.26
N PRO A 201 9.23 18.78 18.47
CA PRO A 201 8.33 17.71 18.87
C PRO A 201 7.14 17.55 17.92
N LEU A 202 6.93 16.32 17.45
CA LEU A 202 5.73 15.92 16.73
C LEU A 202 4.71 15.36 17.73
N ASP A 203 3.81 16.20 18.22
CA ASP A 203 2.75 15.82 19.13
C ASP A 203 1.35 16.05 18.52
N GLU A 204 0.29 15.66 19.23
CA GLU A 204 -1.09 15.90 18.77
C GLU A 204 -1.38 17.39 18.56
N ALA A 205 -0.73 18.27 19.33
CA ALA A 205 -0.92 19.70 19.18
C ALA A 205 -0.30 20.20 17.85
N ALA A 206 0.84 19.66 17.43
CA ALA A 206 1.43 19.93 16.12
C ALA A 206 0.53 19.44 14.98
N ALA A 207 -0.05 18.24 15.10
CA ALA A 207 -1.04 17.73 14.15
C ALA A 207 -2.26 18.66 14.03
N ASP A 208 -2.85 19.04 15.17
CA ASP A 208 -4.05 19.87 15.20
C ASP A 208 -3.79 21.28 14.63
N ARG A 209 -2.62 21.86 14.90
CA ARG A 209 -2.20 23.14 14.30
C ARG A 209 -2.04 23.03 12.78
N ALA A 210 -1.40 21.97 12.29
CA ALA A 210 -1.22 21.77 10.85
C ALA A 210 -2.56 21.66 10.11
N ALA A 211 -3.49 20.86 10.65
CA ALA A 211 -4.83 20.73 10.10
C ALA A 211 -5.61 22.06 10.13
N ALA A 212 -5.56 22.78 11.26
CA ALA A 212 -6.24 24.06 11.41
C ALA A 212 -5.71 25.14 10.45
N ALA A 213 -4.38 25.20 10.25
CA ALA A 213 -3.75 26.15 9.34
C ALA A 213 -4.16 25.88 7.88
N ALA A 214 -4.10 24.62 7.44
CA ALA A 214 -4.53 24.24 6.09
C ALA A 214 -6.02 24.55 5.87
N LEU A 215 -6.88 24.24 6.83
CA LEU A 215 -8.31 24.55 6.78
C LEU A 215 -8.59 26.06 6.68
N ALA A 216 -7.91 26.87 7.48
CA ALA A 216 -8.08 28.31 7.48
C ALA A 216 -7.70 28.91 6.12
N ALA A 217 -6.58 28.50 5.56
CA ALA A 217 -6.13 28.92 4.23
C ALA A 217 -7.06 28.43 3.12
N ALA A 218 -7.57 27.20 3.19
CA ALA A 218 -8.55 26.67 2.23
C ALA A 218 -9.86 27.47 2.25
N ARG A 219 -10.39 27.78 3.43
CA ARG A 219 -11.60 28.62 3.57
C ARG A 219 -11.40 30.04 3.06
N ALA A 220 -10.18 30.56 3.14
CA ALA A 220 -9.82 31.86 2.60
C ALA A 220 -9.59 31.87 1.07
N GLY A 221 -9.67 30.70 0.40
CA GLY A 221 -9.43 30.60 -1.04
C GLY A 221 -7.96 30.74 -1.43
N ALA A 222 -7.04 30.37 -0.52
CA ALA A 222 -5.59 30.41 -0.79
C ALA A 222 -5.09 29.18 -1.59
N TYR A 223 -5.96 28.19 -1.80
CA TYR A 223 -5.71 27.00 -2.61
C TYR A 223 -6.80 26.85 -3.65
#